data_AF-A0A2W4M276-F1
#
_entry.id   AF-A0A2W4M276-F1
#
_cell.length_a   1.000
_cell.length_b   1.000
_cell.length_c   1.000
_cell.angle_alpha   90.00
_cell.angle_beta   90.00
_cell.angle_gamma   90.00
#
_symmetry.space_group_name_H-M   'P 1'
#
loop_
_entity.id
_entity.type
_entity.pdbx_description
1 polymer ?
#
loop_
_entity_poly.entity_id
_entity_poly.type
_entity_poly.pdbx_seq_one_letter_code
_entity_poly.pdbx_strand_id
1 'polypeptide(L)'
;MPAFEHEASAAQPVPINALRRWLYGNWALLFSHPDDFAAYGFEEDRWILHVREAFAATGVRPLALASRTTRHSAGWVLQVGGCSTDVEPESLRRYPLARDSHEYALATAVCSAKTRFVMFLDDTLRLRRTYVYTAHDRLPSPIDLAGVAERQRLGERRRVAEAAARAHAQRCAQPDTLAYLPRWRPVCHPVVTEQ
;
A
#
# COMPACT_ATOMS: atom_id res chain seq x y z
N MET A 1 -5.57 28.71 -38.22
CA MET A 1 -5.05 27.55 -37.47
C MET A 1 -5.17 27.89 -35.99
N PRO A 2 -6.21 27.45 -35.27
CA PRO A 2 -6.25 27.68 -33.83
C PRO A 2 -5.31 26.69 -33.14
N ALA A 3 -4.49 27.22 -32.23
CA ALA A 3 -3.69 26.42 -31.32
C ALA A 3 -4.63 25.69 -30.36
N PHE A 4 -4.62 24.36 -30.38
CA PHE A 4 -5.24 23.57 -29.32
C PHE A 4 -4.34 23.68 -28.09
N GLU A 5 -4.57 24.71 -27.29
CA GLU A 5 -4.12 24.74 -25.91
C GLU A 5 -4.85 23.59 -25.19
N HIS A 6 -4.21 22.43 -25.14
CA HIS A 6 -4.55 21.41 -24.15
C HIS A 6 -4.19 22.02 -22.80
N GLU A 7 -5.17 22.65 -22.15
CA GLU A 7 -5.14 22.87 -20.71
C GLU A 7 -5.00 21.48 -20.07
N ALA A 8 -3.75 21.10 -19.77
CA ALA A 8 -3.46 19.99 -18.91
C ALA A 8 -4.09 20.32 -17.56
N SER A 9 -5.33 19.87 -17.36
CA SER A 9 -6.06 19.96 -16.10
C SER A 9 -5.12 19.49 -15.01
N ALA A 10 -4.62 20.42 -14.19
CA ALA A 10 -3.67 20.14 -13.14
C ALA A 10 -4.25 19.03 -12.28
N ALA A 11 -3.63 17.84 -12.32
CA ALA A 11 -4.11 16.68 -11.60
C ALA A 11 -4.17 17.05 -10.11
N GLN A 12 -5.39 17.23 -9.59
CA GLN A 12 -5.56 17.57 -8.18
C GLN A 12 -5.05 16.40 -7.34
N PRO A 13 -4.29 16.67 -6.26
CA PRO A 13 -3.84 15.61 -5.39
C PRO A 13 -5.02 14.79 -4.87
N VAL A 14 -4.92 13.47 -4.98
CA VAL A 14 -6.00 12.58 -4.54
C VAL A 14 -5.98 12.49 -3.01
N PRO A 15 -7.12 12.70 -2.31
CA PRO A 15 -7.20 12.51 -0.86
C PRO A 15 -6.86 11.07 -0.45
N ILE A 16 -6.26 10.88 0.72
CA ILE A 16 -5.77 9.56 1.21
C ILE A 16 -6.83 8.42 1.17
N ASN A 17 -8.11 8.74 1.40
CA ASN A 17 -9.20 7.76 1.33
C ASN A 17 -9.55 7.38 -0.11
N ALA A 18 -9.49 8.34 -1.03
CA ALA A 18 -9.63 8.07 -2.45
C ALA A 18 -8.42 7.30 -2.99
N LEU A 19 -7.23 7.55 -2.43
CA LEU A 19 -6.01 6.81 -2.74
C LEU A 19 -6.15 5.32 -2.39
N ARG A 20 -6.67 4.98 -1.21
CA ARG A 20 -6.95 3.56 -0.85
C ARG A 20 -7.86 2.87 -1.85
N ARG A 21 -8.94 3.54 -2.25
CA ARG A 21 -9.86 3.00 -3.26
C ARG A 21 -9.19 2.85 -4.61
N TRP A 22 -8.34 3.80 -4.98
CA TRP A 22 -7.56 3.74 -6.22
C TRP A 22 -6.54 2.59 -6.23
N LEU A 23 -5.95 2.26 -5.08
CA LEU A 23 -5.06 1.11 -4.98
C LEU A 23 -5.78 -0.22 -5.21
N TYR A 24 -7.01 -0.38 -4.74
CA TYR A 24 -7.86 -1.56 -5.00
C TYR A 24 -7.11 -2.91 -4.84
N GLY A 25 -6.43 -3.11 -3.71
CA GLY A 25 -5.67 -4.33 -3.43
C GLY A 25 -4.28 -4.42 -4.08
N ASN A 26 -3.85 -3.36 -4.79
CA ASN A 26 -2.50 -3.22 -5.32
C ASN A 26 -1.58 -2.53 -4.33
N TRP A 27 -0.29 -2.85 -4.41
CA TRP A 27 0.76 -2.10 -3.70
C TRP A 27 1.10 -0.81 -4.44
N ALA A 28 1.86 0.07 -3.80
CA ALA A 28 2.35 1.28 -4.44
C ALA A 28 3.81 1.61 -4.16
N LEU A 29 4.40 2.34 -5.10
CA LEU A 29 5.67 3.02 -4.95
C LEU A 29 5.45 4.53 -4.92
N LEU A 30 5.66 5.15 -3.76
CA LEU A 30 5.58 6.60 -3.58
C LEU A 30 6.95 7.24 -3.80
N PHE A 31 7.08 7.95 -4.91
CA PHE A 31 8.25 8.71 -5.31
C PHE A 31 8.15 10.14 -4.78
N SER A 32 9.16 10.60 -4.03
CA SER A 32 9.22 12.03 -3.66
C SER A 32 9.64 12.91 -4.82
N HIS A 33 10.47 12.38 -5.73
CA HIS A 33 11.01 13.10 -6.89
C HIS A 33 10.98 12.16 -8.11
N PRO A 34 9.81 11.99 -8.76
CA PRO A 34 9.68 11.05 -9.87
C PRO A 34 10.61 11.38 -11.04
N ASP A 35 10.89 12.65 -11.29
CA ASP A 35 11.73 13.12 -12.40
C ASP A 35 13.17 12.57 -12.37
N ASP A 36 13.67 12.15 -11.21
CA ASP A 36 15.00 11.52 -11.08
C ASP A 36 15.09 10.17 -11.78
N PHE A 37 13.95 9.54 -12.01
CA PHE A 37 13.84 8.24 -12.67
C PHE A 37 13.40 8.36 -14.12
N ALA A 38 13.10 9.56 -14.59
CA ALA A 38 12.65 9.80 -15.96
C ALA A 38 13.80 9.58 -16.94
N ALA A 39 13.52 8.90 -18.06
CA ALA A 39 14.40 8.92 -19.21
C ALA A 39 13.96 10.05 -20.15
N TYR A 40 14.83 11.04 -20.35
CA TYR A 40 14.59 12.14 -21.29
C TYR A 40 15.28 11.86 -22.63
N GLY A 41 14.60 12.14 -23.75
CA GLY A 41 15.18 12.08 -25.10
C GLY A 41 14.35 11.28 -26.10
N PHE A 42 14.98 10.89 -27.22
CA PHE A 42 14.32 10.25 -28.37
C PHE A 42 13.61 8.92 -28.07
N GLU A 43 13.88 8.29 -26.92
CA GLU A 43 13.28 7.01 -26.53
C GLU A 43 12.24 7.13 -25.40
N GLU A 44 11.83 8.35 -25.03
CA GLU A 44 10.89 8.58 -23.93
C GLU A 44 9.59 7.78 -24.09
N ASP A 45 8.95 7.83 -25.27
CA ASP A 45 7.70 7.09 -25.53
C ASP A 45 7.85 5.58 -25.35
N ARG A 46 8.96 5.02 -25.84
CA ARG A 46 9.26 3.60 -25.73
C ARG A 46 9.53 3.22 -24.27
N TRP A 47 10.27 4.06 -23.56
CA TRP A 47 10.55 3.87 -22.15
C TRP A 47 9.26 3.92 -21.32
N ILE A 48 8.38 4.90 -21.55
CA ILE A 48 7.05 4.99 -20.92
C ILE A 48 6.23 3.73 -21.15
N LEU A 49 6.21 3.21 -22.38
CA LEU A 49 5.50 1.98 -22.70
C LEU A 49 5.99 0.81 -21.84
N HIS A 50 7.31 0.59 -21.78
CA HIS A 50 7.90 -0.50 -20.99
C HIS A 50 7.67 -0.34 -19.49
N VAL A 51 7.77 0.88 -18.97
CA VAL A 51 7.48 1.16 -17.56
C VAL A 51 6.02 0.87 -17.25
N ARG A 52 5.08 1.32 -18.10
CA ARG A 52 3.65 1.04 -17.95
C ARG A 52 3.34 -0.45 -17.93
N GLU A 53 3.91 -1.21 -18.86
CA GLU A 53 3.75 -2.67 -18.92
C GLU A 53 4.29 -3.36 -17.66
N ALA A 54 5.46 -2.94 -17.18
CA ALA A 54 6.05 -3.48 -15.96
C ALA A 54 5.19 -3.23 -14.71
N PHE A 55 4.69 -2.01 -14.53
CA PHE A 55 3.78 -1.71 -13.41
C PHE A 55 2.46 -2.48 -13.53
N ALA A 56 1.89 -2.58 -14.73
CA ALA A 56 0.66 -3.35 -14.96
C ALA A 56 0.82 -4.84 -14.61
N ALA A 57 1.99 -5.44 -14.88
CA ALA A 57 2.25 -6.85 -14.63
C ALA A 57 2.46 -7.18 -13.13
N THR A 58 2.92 -6.23 -12.31
CA THR A 58 3.42 -6.49 -10.95
C THR A 58 2.36 -6.39 -9.85
N GLY A 59 1.19 -5.81 -10.14
CA GLY A 59 0.19 -5.44 -9.13
C GLY A 59 0.70 -4.33 -8.20
N VAL A 60 1.55 -3.45 -8.74
CA VAL A 60 2.14 -2.29 -8.07
C VAL A 60 1.75 -1.06 -8.88
N ARG A 61 1.45 0.06 -8.21
CA ARG A 61 1.12 1.31 -8.87
C ARG A 61 2.09 2.44 -8.48
N PRO A 62 2.56 3.25 -9.44
CA PRO A 62 3.42 4.38 -9.10
C PRO A 62 2.61 5.55 -8.57
N LEU A 63 3.15 6.22 -7.56
CA LEU A 63 2.59 7.40 -6.90
C LEU A 63 3.63 8.51 -6.87
N ALA A 64 3.23 9.71 -7.28
CA ALA A 64 4.04 10.90 -7.12
C ALA A 64 3.60 11.64 -5.86
N LEU A 65 4.56 12.01 -5.02
CA LEU A 65 4.30 12.98 -3.96
C LEU A 65 4.07 14.34 -4.59
N ALA A 66 2.90 14.93 -4.36
CA ALA A 66 2.60 16.27 -4.81
C ALA A 66 3.50 17.26 -4.08
N SER A 67 4.36 17.98 -4.82
CA SER A 67 5.16 19.06 -4.27
C SER A 67 4.52 20.41 -4.58
N ARG A 68 4.53 21.30 -3.59
CA ARG A 68 3.99 22.66 -3.72
C ARG A 68 4.77 23.51 -4.72
N THR A 69 6.06 23.19 -4.92
CA THR A 69 6.94 23.94 -5.82
C THR A 69 6.93 23.38 -7.24
N THR A 70 6.61 22.09 -7.42
CA THR A 70 6.50 21.44 -8.73
C THR A 70 5.05 21.07 -9.04
N ARG A 71 4.20 22.08 -9.21
CA ARG A 71 2.80 21.91 -9.66
C ARG A 71 2.66 21.32 -11.08
N HIS A 72 3.76 21.10 -11.80
CA HIS A 72 3.78 20.71 -13.21
C HIS A 72 4.60 19.47 -13.55
N SER A 73 4.78 18.51 -12.64
CA SER A 73 5.32 17.21 -13.06
C SER A 73 4.94 16.11 -12.09
N ALA A 74 3.95 15.31 -12.48
CA ALA A 74 4.03 13.89 -12.20
C ALA A 74 4.28 13.14 -13.52
N GLY A 75 5.12 13.75 -14.38
CA GLY A 75 5.25 13.51 -15.82
C GLY A 75 5.04 12.07 -16.22
N TRP A 76 6.06 11.22 -15.99
CA TRP A 76 5.97 9.81 -16.35
C TRP A 76 5.01 9.01 -15.46
N VAL A 77 4.89 9.35 -14.17
CA VAL A 77 4.00 8.64 -13.22
C VAL A 77 2.56 8.67 -13.71
N LEU A 78 2.06 9.82 -14.15
CA LEU A 78 0.72 9.95 -14.71
C LEU A 78 0.60 9.26 -16.08
N GLN A 79 1.62 9.38 -16.94
CA GLN A 79 1.63 8.74 -18.26
C GLN A 79 1.54 7.20 -18.18
N VAL A 80 2.10 6.60 -17.13
CA VAL A 80 2.01 5.14 -16.91
C VAL A 80 0.78 4.71 -16.11
N GLY A 81 -0.16 5.62 -15.84
CA GLY A 81 -1.41 5.32 -15.13
C GLY A 81 -1.32 5.40 -13.60
N GLY A 82 -0.28 6.03 -13.08
CA GLY A 82 -0.14 6.37 -11.67
C GLY A 82 -1.02 7.55 -11.24
N CYS A 83 -0.83 8.02 -10.01
CA CYS A 83 -1.50 9.23 -9.53
C CYS A 83 -0.59 10.09 -8.64
N SER A 84 -0.98 11.35 -8.47
CA SER A 84 -0.34 12.27 -7.52
C SER A 84 -1.14 12.33 -6.23
N THR A 85 -0.44 12.32 -5.10
CA THR A 85 -1.08 12.39 -3.78
C THR A 85 -0.42 13.47 -2.93
N ASP A 86 -1.24 14.16 -2.14
CA ASP A 86 -0.79 15.04 -1.07
C ASP A 86 -0.83 14.23 0.22
N VAL A 87 0.31 14.14 0.90
CA VAL A 87 0.50 13.38 2.14
C VAL A 87 0.90 14.30 3.28
N GLU A 88 0.39 15.54 3.29
CA GLU A 88 0.60 16.49 4.38
C GLU A 88 -0.16 16.05 5.65
N PRO A 89 0.40 16.23 6.86
CA PRO A 89 -0.24 15.82 8.10
C PRO A 89 -1.48 16.69 8.38
N GLU A 90 -1.47 17.94 7.89
CA GLU A 90 -2.61 18.84 7.98
C GLU A 90 -3.79 18.37 7.10
N SER A 91 -3.48 17.75 5.95
CA SER A 91 -4.48 17.10 5.09
C SER A 91 -5.10 15.87 5.77
N LEU A 92 -4.33 15.18 6.61
CA LEU A 92 -4.83 14.06 7.43
C LEU A 92 -5.65 14.53 8.64
N ARG A 93 -5.33 15.69 9.24
CA ARG A 93 -6.09 16.26 10.38
C ARG A 93 -7.54 16.62 10.03
N ARG A 94 -7.84 16.85 8.75
CA ARG A 94 -9.22 17.04 8.27
C ARG A 94 -10.09 15.80 8.44
N TYR A 95 -9.50 14.65 8.81
CA TYR A 95 -10.22 13.41 9.03
C TYR A 95 -10.11 12.97 10.50
N PRO A 96 -11.25 12.80 11.20
CA PRO A 96 -11.26 12.50 12.64
C PRO A 96 -10.86 11.05 13.00
N LEU A 97 -10.42 10.24 12.04
CA LEU A 97 -10.16 8.81 12.24
C LEU A 97 -8.65 8.55 12.44
N ALA A 98 -8.30 8.46 13.72
CA ALA A 98 -7.14 7.79 14.30
C ALA A 98 -5.74 8.40 14.07
N ARG A 99 -5.23 9.01 15.15
CA ARG A 99 -3.80 9.29 15.40
C ARG A 99 -2.90 8.03 15.33
N ASP A 100 -3.50 6.84 15.38
CA ASP A 100 -2.81 5.54 15.30
C ASP A 100 -2.95 4.84 13.92
N SER A 101 -3.40 5.57 12.90
CA SER A 101 -3.61 5.03 11.55
C SER A 101 -2.30 4.91 10.76
N HIS A 102 -2.21 3.92 9.86
CA HIS A 102 -1.07 3.76 8.94
C HIS A 102 -0.79 5.04 8.13
N GLU A 103 -1.84 5.83 7.87
CA GLU A 103 -1.80 7.11 7.19
C GLU A 103 -1.03 8.16 8.00
N TYR A 104 -1.26 8.25 9.31
CA TYR A 104 -0.51 9.17 10.16
C TYR A 104 0.98 8.83 10.20
N ALA A 105 1.30 7.53 10.30
CA ALA A 105 2.67 7.06 10.20
C ALA A 105 3.30 7.39 8.84
N LEU A 106 2.55 7.23 7.74
CA LEU A 106 2.99 7.58 6.39
C LEU A 106 3.23 9.08 6.25
N ALA A 107 2.30 9.94 6.65
CA ALA A 107 2.50 11.39 6.61
C ALA A 107 3.65 11.84 7.49
N THR A 108 3.80 11.27 8.69
CA THR A 108 4.95 11.56 9.55
C THR A 108 6.25 11.16 8.86
N ALA A 109 6.30 10.00 8.19
CA ALA A 109 7.48 9.55 7.46
C ALA A 109 7.79 10.48 6.26
N VAL A 110 6.76 10.90 5.51
CA VAL A 110 6.92 11.81 4.38
C VAL A 110 7.40 13.19 4.85
N CYS A 111 6.80 13.75 5.89
CA CYS A 111 7.12 15.10 6.37
C CYS A 111 8.41 15.18 7.17
N SER A 112 8.85 14.08 7.78
CA SER A 112 10.16 14.00 8.45
C SER A 112 11.30 13.69 7.48
N ALA A 113 11.01 13.28 6.24
CA ALA A 113 12.03 12.97 5.26
C ALA A 113 12.79 14.23 4.83
N LYS A 114 14.10 14.24 5.07
CA LYS A 114 15.02 15.32 4.69
C LYS A 114 15.71 15.08 3.35
N THR A 115 15.48 13.92 2.75
CA THR A 115 16.20 13.40 1.57
C THR A 115 15.22 12.83 0.55
N ARG A 116 15.71 12.51 -0.64
CA ARG A 116 14.91 11.89 -1.70
C ARG A 116 14.65 10.43 -1.38
N PHE A 117 13.47 9.93 -1.76
CA PHE A 117 13.05 8.59 -1.38
C PHE A 117 12.06 7.96 -2.35
N VAL A 118 12.00 6.63 -2.28
CA VAL A 118 10.90 5.81 -2.78
C VAL A 118 10.37 4.98 -1.62
N MET A 119 9.09 5.13 -1.30
CA MET A 119 8.42 4.35 -0.25
C MET A 119 7.58 3.24 -0.86
N PHE A 120 7.69 2.04 -0.31
CA PHE A 120 6.93 0.86 -0.68
C PHE A 120 5.73 0.78 0.25
N LEU A 121 4.54 0.92 -0.31
CA LEU A 121 3.28 0.92 0.41
C LEU A 121 2.48 -0.33 0.05
N ASP A 122 1.87 -0.96 1.05
CA ASP A 122 0.87 -1.99 0.75
C ASP A 122 -0.48 -1.38 0.35
N ASP A 123 -1.46 -2.25 0.09
CA ASP A 123 -2.82 -1.90 -0.29
C ASP A 123 -3.62 -1.18 0.82
N THR A 124 -3.12 -1.20 2.06
CA THR A 124 -3.70 -0.49 3.21
C THR A 124 -3.01 0.84 3.51
N LEU A 125 -2.03 1.23 2.67
CA LEU A 125 -1.11 2.36 2.86
C LEU A 125 -0.10 2.19 4.00
N ARG A 126 0.15 0.96 4.44
CA ARG A 126 1.21 0.71 5.41
C ARG A 126 2.57 0.80 4.73
N LEU A 127 3.46 1.58 5.32
CA LEU A 127 4.85 1.64 4.89
C LEU A 127 5.55 0.30 5.16
N ARG A 128 6.06 -0.33 4.09
CA ARG A 128 6.76 -1.62 4.13
C ARG A 128 8.27 -1.48 4.00
N ARG A 129 8.73 -0.47 3.26
CA ARG A 129 10.14 -0.19 3.03
C ARG A 129 10.32 1.25 2.55
N THR A 130 11.45 1.85 2.90
CA THR A 130 11.89 3.12 2.31
C THR A 130 13.25 2.92 1.65
N TYR A 131 13.38 3.36 0.40
CA TYR A 131 14.64 3.48 -0.31
C TYR A 131 15.02 4.95 -0.35
N VAL A 132 16.13 5.33 0.27
CA VAL A 132 16.62 6.72 0.33
C VAL A 132 17.80 6.87 -0.62
N TYR A 133 17.86 7.98 -1.35
CA TYR A 133 18.89 8.22 -2.37
C TYR A 133 19.23 9.70 -2.53
N THR A 134 20.27 9.99 -3.29
CA THR A 134 20.68 11.34 -3.71
C THR A 134 20.58 11.48 -5.23
N ALA A 135 20.43 12.72 -5.72
CA ALA A 135 20.14 13.01 -7.14
C ALA A 135 21.23 12.55 -8.14
N HIS A 136 22.39 12.12 -7.66
CA HIS A 136 23.54 11.74 -8.48
C HIS A 136 23.92 10.25 -8.34
N ASP A 137 23.07 9.46 -7.68
CA ASP A 137 23.31 8.02 -7.53
C ASP A 137 22.98 7.26 -8.82
N ARG A 138 23.59 6.07 -8.98
CA ARG A 138 23.09 5.06 -9.94
C ARG A 138 21.78 4.49 -9.39
N LEU A 139 20.68 5.15 -9.71
CA LEU A 139 19.36 4.75 -9.25
C LEU A 139 18.90 3.46 -9.95
N PRO A 140 18.24 2.55 -9.22
CA PRO A 140 17.51 1.45 -9.85
C PRO A 140 16.42 2.02 -10.75
N SER A 141 16.14 1.35 -11.88
CA SER A 141 15.04 1.78 -12.74
C SER A 141 13.69 1.63 -12.02
N PRO A 142 12.64 2.37 -12.42
CA PRO A 142 11.28 2.14 -11.91
C PRO A 142 10.81 0.69 -12.06
N ILE A 143 11.25 0.01 -13.13
CA ILE A 143 10.95 -1.39 -13.41
C ILE A 143 11.59 -2.28 -12.34
N ASP A 144 12.86 -2.04 -11.98
CA ASP A 144 13.54 -2.80 -10.93
C ASP A 144 12.86 -2.62 -9.57
N LEU A 145 12.49 -1.37 -9.24
CA LEU A 145 11.77 -1.06 -8.01
C LEU A 145 10.40 -1.75 -7.97
N ALA A 146 9.66 -1.78 -9.07
CA ALA A 146 8.38 -2.48 -9.18
C ALA A 146 8.58 -4.00 -8.97
N GLY A 147 9.61 -4.60 -9.57
CA GLY A 147 9.95 -6.00 -9.36
C GLY A 147 10.35 -6.33 -7.91
N VAL A 148 11.05 -5.42 -7.22
CA VAL A 148 11.33 -5.57 -5.78
C VAL A 148 10.04 -5.54 -4.96
N ALA A 149 9.13 -4.61 -5.26
CA ALA A 149 7.85 -4.48 -4.57
C ALA A 149 6.96 -5.72 -4.78
N GLU A 150 6.92 -6.23 -6.01
CA GLU A 150 6.18 -7.46 -6.35
C GLU A 150 6.69 -8.66 -5.54
N ARG A 151 8.00 -8.91 -5.51
CA ARG A 151 8.57 -10.02 -4.75
C ARG A 151 8.22 -9.93 -3.26
N GLN A 152 8.23 -8.72 -2.71
CA GLN A 152 7.83 -8.49 -1.32
C GLN A 152 6.34 -8.79 -1.11
N ARG A 153 5.47 -8.28 -1.99
CA ARG A 153 4.02 -8.52 -1.96
C ARG A 153 3.68 -10.01 -2.03
N LEU A 154 4.29 -10.75 -2.96
CA LEU A 154 4.08 -12.19 -3.13
C LEU A 154 4.58 -12.97 -1.90
N GLY A 155 5.73 -12.57 -1.35
CA GLY A 155 6.28 -13.15 -0.12
C GLY A 155 5.34 -12.97 1.07
N GLU A 156 4.75 -11.78 1.23
CA GLU A 156 3.77 -11.53 2.29
C GLU A 156 2.49 -12.36 2.12
N ARG A 157 1.92 -12.42 0.90
CA ARG A 157 0.74 -13.25 0.60
C ARG A 157 0.98 -14.72 0.93
N ARG A 158 2.16 -15.24 0.57
CA ARG A 158 2.55 -16.61 0.88
C ARG A 158 2.60 -16.85 2.40
N ARG A 159 3.23 -15.95 3.17
CA ARG A 159 3.30 -16.08 4.64
C ARG A 159 1.92 -16.06 5.30
N VAL A 160 1.02 -15.21 4.82
CA VAL A 160 -0.37 -15.13 5.31
C VAL A 160 -1.11 -16.43 5.02
N ALA A 161 -0.99 -16.97 3.80
CA ALA A 161 -1.61 -18.24 3.42
C ALA A 161 -1.07 -19.41 4.26
N GLU A 162 0.25 -19.49 4.47
CA GLU A 162 0.87 -20.52 5.31
C GLU A 162 0.42 -20.41 6.77
N ALA A 163 0.31 -19.20 7.31
CA ALA A 163 -0.21 -18.98 8.67
C ALA A 163 -1.68 -19.40 8.79
N ALA A 164 -2.53 -19.06 7.80
CA ALA A 164 -3.93 -19.46 7.78
C ALA A 164 -4.09 -20.99 7.68
N ALA A 165 -3.29 -21.65 6.84
CA ALA A 165 -3.27 -23.10 6.73
C ALA A 165 -2.88 -23.78 8.05
N ARG A 166 -1.84 -23.27 8.74
CA ARG A 166 -1.44 -23.77 10.08
C ARG A 166 -2.55 -23.58 11.11
N ALA A 167 -3.19 -22.42 11.14
CA ALA A 167 -4.28 -22.15 12.07
C ALA A 167 -5.51 -23.05 11.80
N HIS A 168 -5.81 -23.33 10.53
CA HIS A 168 -6.86 -24.27 10.15
C HIS A 168 -6.52 -25.71 10.59
N ALA A 169 -5.29 -26.18 10.31
CA ALA A 169 -4.84 -27.50 10.74
C ALA A 169 -4.89 -27.66 12.27
N GLN A 170 -4.50 -26.63 13.03
CA GLN A 170 -4.62 -26.62 14.49
C GLN A 170 -6.07 -26.73 14.98
N ARG A 171 -7.01 -26.03 14.33
CA ARG A 171 -8.44 -26.14 14.66
C ARG A 171 -9.00 -27.53 14.37
N CYS A 172 -8.63 -28.16 13.26
CA CYS A 172 -9.06 -29.52 12.94
C CYS A 172 -8.41 -30.58 13.86
N ALA A 173 -7.22 -30.30 14.40
CA ALA A 173 -6.51 -31.17 15.31
C ALA A 173 -6.94 -31.04 16.78
N GLN A 174 -7.74 -30.02 17.14
CA GLN A 174 -8.42 -29.97 18.43
C GLN A 174 -9.71 -30.79 18.34
N PRO A 175 -9.76 -32.02 18.91
CA PRO A 175 -11.04 -32.70 19.07
C PRO A 175 -11.95 -31.83 19.95
N ASP A 176 -13.26 -31.83 19.65
CA ASP A 176 -14.26 -31.14 20.47
C ASP A 176 -14.15 -31.60 21.94
N THR A 177 -13.45 -30.83 22.76
CA THR A 177 -13.32 -31.03 24.21
C THR A 177 -14.63 -30.75 24.94
N LEU A 178 -15.76 -30.66 24.23
CA LEU A 178 -17.11 -30.56 24.78
C LEU A 178 -17.81 -31.92 24.90
N ALA A 179 -17.22 -33.02 24.43
CA ALA A 179 -17.77 -34.37 24.65
C ALA A 179 -17.52 -34.93 26.07
N TYR A 180 -16.81 -34.21 26.94
CA TYR A 180 -16.54 -34.61 28.33
C TYR A 180 -17.27 -33.72 29.35
N LEU A 181 -18.57 -33.48 29.16
CA LEU A 181 -19.41 -33.09 30.29
C LEU A 181 -19.65 -34.35 31.14
N PRO A 182 -19.30 -34.36 32.45
CA PRO A 182 -19.65 -35.47 33.32
C PRO A 182 -21.17 -35.58 33.37
N ARG A 183 -21.69 -36.77 33.02
CA ARG A 183 -23.10 -37.13 33.23
C ARG A 183 -23.45 -36.82 34.68
N TRP A 184 -24.26 -35.79 34.91
CA TRP A 184 -24.93 -35.55 36.17
C TRP A 184 -25.69 -36.83 36.56
N ARG A 185 -25.24 -37.51 37.62
CA ARG A 185 -26.03 -38.56 38.25
C ARG A 185 -27.08 -37.87 39.13
N PRO A 186 -28.38 -38.12 38.93
CA PRO A 186 -29.38 -37.64 39.87
C PRO A 186 -29.14 -38.36 41.21
N VAL A 187 -28.95 -37.58 42.27
CA VAL A 187 -28.92 -38.07 43.64
C VAL A 187 -30.37 -38.39 44.02
N CYS A 188 -30.71 -39.68 44.11
CA CYS A 188 -31.96 -40.12 44.69
C CYS A 188 -31.90 -39.86 46.19
N HIS A 189 -32.66 -38.88 46.69
CA HIS A 189 -32.91 -38.74 48.12
C HIS A 189 -33.93 -39.81 48.56
N PRO A 190 -33.66 -40.58 49.64
CA PRO A 190 -34.68 -41.44 50.22
C PRO A 190 -35.74 -40.59 50.91
N VAL A 191 -37.00 -40.82 50.54
CA VAL A 191 -38.18 -40.33 51.26
C VAL A 191 -38.23 -41.05 52.60
N VAL A 192 -38.02 -40.31 53.70
CA VAL A 192 -38.28 -40.80 55.05
C VAL A 192 -39.74 -40.51 55.36
N THR A 193 -40.52 -41.58 55.55
CA THR A 193 -41.90 -41.56 56.05
C THR A 193 -41.93 -42.18 57.43
N GLU A 194 -42.17 -41.38 58.47
CA GLU A 194 -42.67 -41.78 59.80
C GLU A 194 -43.47 -40.55 60.31
N GLN A 195 -44.81 -40.59 60.39
CA GLN A 195 -45.67 -41.09 61.48
C GLN A 195 -45.44 -40.41 62.83
#